data_AF-A0AAU8BG91-F1
#
_entry.id   AF-A0AAU8BG91-F1
#
_cell.length_a   1.000
_cell.length_b   1.000
_cell.length_c   1.000
_cell.angle_alpha   90.00
_cell.angle_beta   90.00
_cell.angle_gamma   90.00
#
_symmetry.space_group_name_H-M   'P 1'
#
loop_
_entity.id
_entity.type
_entity.pdbx_description
1 polymer ?
#
loop_
_entity_poly.entity_id
_entity_poly.type
_entity_poly.pdbx_seq_one_letter_code
_entity_poly.pdbx_strand_id
1 'polypeptide(L)'
;MMQVNLKLLVLAFFLLSTGITGCTTERYFDGNGAEALVYQEVHRVDYVIKNRSESQKKMEQLIALSESFDKEAAYVVAYKSTADRQLAEKAFKEFSTLAVTPSRVQYRQEQDMIANVRISVAVRQLKTQICQPAQLEQEIAQPDCFVETMRLKQVAYKSRLVGE
;
A
#
# COMPACT_ATOMS: atom_id res chain seq x y z
N MET A 1 -36.56 50.70 -41.14
CA MET A 1 -35.24 51.17 -40.68
C MET A 1 -35.23 51.02 -39.17
N MET A 2 -34.61 49.96 -38.64
CA MET A 2 -34.71 49.58 -37.23
C MET A 2 -33.60 50.30 -36.45
N GLN A 3 -33.95 51.30 -35.63
CA GLN A 3 -33.00 51.96 -34.73
C GLN A 3 -32.63 50.99 -33.60
N VAL A 4 -31.47 50.35 -33.73
CA VAL A 4 -30.93 49.51 -32.67
C VAL A 4 -30.34 50.44 -31.60
N ASN A 5 -30.87 50.34 -30.39
CA ASN A 5 -30.46 51.17 -29.27
C ASN A 5 -29.04 50.79 -28.85
N LEU A 6 -28.06 51.65 -29.15
CA LEU A 6 -26.63 51.41 -28.92
C LEU A 6 -26.32 50.99 -27.46
N LYS A 7 -27.05 51.55 -26.49
CA LYS A 7 -26.94 51.19 -25.06
C LYS A 7 -27.36 49.75 -24.77
N LEU A 8 -28.40 49.26 -25.45
CA LEU A 8 -28.90 47.89 -25.32
C LEU A 8 -27.91 46.90 -25.95
N LEU A 9 -27.28 47.29 -27.05
CA LEU A 9 -26.29 46.48 -27.75
C LEU A 9 -24.98 46.37 -26.95
N VAL A 10 -24.55 47.45 -26.29
CA VAL A 10 -23.40 47.44 -25.38
C VAL A 10 -23.68 46.58 -24.14
N LEU A 11 -24.88 46.68 -23.55
CA LEU A 11 -25.27 45.86 -22.40
C LEU A 11 -25.35 44.37 -22.77
N ALA A 12 -25.92 44.04 -23.93
CA ALA A 12 -25.98 42.68 -24.45
C ALA A 12 -24.58 42.12 -24.74
N PHE A 13 -23.67 42.94 -25.27
CA PHE A 13 -22.28 42.53 -25.52
C PHE A 13 -21.50 42.29 -24.21
N PHE A 14 -21.73 43.11 -23.19
CA PHE A 14 -21.12 42.94 -21.86
C PHE A 14 -21.67 41.70 -21.12
N LEU A 15 -22.97 41.42 -21.25
CA LEU A 15 -23.60 40.23 -20.68
C LEU A 15 -23.15 38.96 -21.41
N LEU A 16 -22.99 39.01 -22.74
CA LEU A 16 -22.42 37.88 -23.48
C LEU A 16 -20.97 37.66 -23.08
N SER A 17 -20.11 38.69 -23.06
CA SER A 17 -18.67 38.52 -22.79
C SER A 17 -18.37 38.01 -21.37
N THR A 18 -19.20 38.35 -20.39
CA THR A 18 -19.07 37.85 -19.01
C THR A 18 -19.67 36.45 -18.82
N GLY A 19 -20.58 36.01 -19.69
CA GLY A 19 -21.17 34.67 -19.66
C GLY A 19 -20.28 33.57 -20.26
N ILE A 20 -19.38 33.90 -21.20
CA ILE A 20 -18.54 32.89 -21.89
C ILE A 20 -17.23 32.57 -21.16
N THR A 21 -16.80 33.41 -20.22
CA THR A 21 -15.55 33.18 -19.46
C THR A 21 -15.76 32.40 -18.16
N GLY A 22 -17.00 32.02 -17.83
CA GLY A 22 -17.37 31.47 -16.52
C GLY A 22 -17.51 29.95 -16.40
N CYS A 23 -17.38 29.15 -17.46
CA CYS A 23 -17.63 27.70 -17.39
C CYS A 23 -16.58 26.86 -18.12
N THR A 24 -15.31 26.95 -17.74
CA THR A 24 -14.35 25.87 -18.01
C THR A 24 -13.38 25.70 -16.84
N THR A 25 -13.90 25.49 -15.63
CA THR A 25 -13.13 24.73 -14.63
C THR A 25 -13.39 23.24 -14.86
N GLU A 26 -13.24 22.81 -16.11
CA GLU A 26 -13.03 21.41 -16.38
C GLU A 26 -11.66 21.11 -15.76
N ARG A 27 -11.67 20.37 -14.65
CA ARG A 27 -10.46 19.86 -14.04
C ARG A 27 -9.88 18.85 -15.02
N TYR A 28 -9.21 19.34 -16.05
CA TYR A 28 -8.33 18.54 -16.88
C TYR A 28 -7.28 17.99 -15.94
N PHE A 29 -7.48 16.73 -15.57
CA PHE A 29 -6.53 15.93 -14.86
C PHE A 29 -5.38 15.65 -15.82
N ASP A 30 -4.53 16.66 -16.04
CA ASP A 30 -3.44 16.67 -17.02
C ASP A 30 -2.21 15.86 -16.54
N GLY A 31 -2.43 14.95 -15.60
CA GLY A 31 -1.43 14.05 -15.04
C GLY A 31 -1.83 12.60 -15.29
N ASN A 32 -0.86 11.76 -15.66
CA ASN A 32 -1.08 10.31 -15.69
C ASN A 32 -1.53 9.87 -14.31
N GLY A 33 -2.77 9.39 -14.18
CA GLY A 33 -3.24 8.74 -12.97
C GLY A 33 -2.60 7.36 -12.78
N ALA A 34 -2.77 6.79 -11.61
CA ALA A 34 -2.32 5.44 -11.30
C ALA A 34 -3.37 4.74 -10.46
N GLU A 35 -3.56 3.47 -10.79
CA GLU A 35 -4.27 2.51 -9.96
C GLU A 35 -3.27 1.84 -9.03
N ALA A 36 -3.72 1.51 -7.82
CA ALA A 36 -2.89 0.88 -6.80
C ALA A 36 -3.63 -0.32 -6.19
N LEU A 37 -3.01 -1.50 -6.26
CA LEU A 37 -3.51 -2.71 -5.62
C LEU A 37 -2.65 -3.02 -4.40
N VAL A 38 -3.28 -3.07 -3.23
CA VAL A 38 -2.69 -3.59 -2.00
C VAL A 38 -3.14 -5.03 -1.80
N TYR A 39 -2.18 -5.94 -1.67
CA TYR A 39 -2.45 -7.36 -1.42
C TYR A 39 -1.44 -7.93 -0.42
N GLN A 40 -1.77 -9.07 0.17
CA GLN A 40 -0.94 -9.72 1.17
C GLN A 40 -0.27 -10.97 0.59
N GLU A 41 1.05 -11.05 0.74
CA GLU A 41 1.83 -12.24 0.43
C GLU A 41 2.26 -12.94 1.72
N VAL A 42 2.30 -14.28 1.69
CA VAL A 42 2.76 -15.08 2.83
C VAL A 42 3.98 -15.89 2.40
N HIS A 43 5.13 -15.56 2.99
CA HIS A 43 6.37 -16.29 2.79
C HIS A 43 6.62 -17.24 3.96
N ARG A 44 7.14 -18.43 3.68
CA ARG A 44 7.46 -19.44 4.69
C ARG A 44 8.93 -19.78 4.64
N VAL A 45 9.59 -19.72 5.80
CA VAL A 45 11.01 -20.05 5.95
C VAL A 45 11.16 -21.12 7.01
N ASP A 46 11.77 -22.24 6.60
CA ASP A 46 11.99 -23.42 7.43
C ASP A 46 13.43 -23.45 7.95
N TYR A 47 13.58 -23.54 9.28
CA TYR A 47 14.86 -23.59 9.97
C TYR A 47 15.10 -24.98 10.54
N VAL A 48 16.11 -25.68 10.01
CA VAL A 48 16.68 -26.87 10.62
C VAL A 48 17.88 -26.44 11.46
N ILE A 49 17.73 -26.47 12.79
CA ILE A 49 18.68 -25.88 13.73
C ILE A 49 19.87 -26.82 13.94
N LYS A 50 21.01 -26.47 13.34
CA LYS A 50 22.31 -27.14 13.61
C LYS A 50 23.13 -26.36 14.64
N ASN A 51 23.14 -25.03 14.53
CA ASN A 51 23.77 -24.12 15.47
C ASN A 51 22.74 -23.09 15.93
N ARG A 52 22.53 -22.99 17.25
CA ARG A 52 21.49 -22.12 17.82
C ARG A 52 21.79 -20.64 17.63
N SER A 53 23.05 -20.21 17.83
CA SER A 53 23.45 -18.80 17.69
C SER A 53 23.34 -18.32 16.24
N GLU A 54 23.80 -19.14 15.28
CA GLU A 54 23.68 -18.82 13.86
C GLU A 54 22.21 -18.80 13.41
N SER A 55 21.40 -19.75 13.87
CA SER A 55 19.98 -19.82 13.53
C SER A 55 19.24 -18.60 14.06
N GLN A 56 19.54 -18.16 15.29
CA GLN A 56 18.96 -16.95 15.88
C GLN A 56 19.27 -15.72 15.01
N LYS A 57 20.53 -15.52 14.62
CA LYS A 57 20.94 -14.41 13.75
C LYS A 57 20.22 -14.42 12.40
N LYS A 58 20.02 -15.60 11.81
CA LYS A 58 19.27 -15.72 10.54
C LYS A 58 17.77 -15.42 10.71
N MET A 59 17.19 -15.72 11.87
CA MET A 59 15.82 -15.32 12.19
C MET A 59 15.73 -13.81 12.38
N GLU A 60 16.66 -13.20 13.11
CA GLU A 60 16.75 -11.74 13.28
C GLU A 60 16.87 -11.02 11.94
N GLN A 61 17.71 -11.52 11.03
CA GLN A 61 17.85 -10.98 9.67
C GLN A 61 16.55 -11.06 8.87
N LEU A 62 15.82 -12.18 8.95
CA LEU A 62 14.51 -12.33 8.30
C LEU A 62 13.50 -11.30 8.84
N ILE A 63 13.46 -11.13 10.17
CA ILE A 63 12.55 -10.17 10.82
C ILE A 63 12.91 -8.74 10.41
N ALA A 64 14.19 -8.37 10.48
CA ALA A 64 14.66 -7.04 10.09
C ALA A 64 14.38 -6.72 8.61
N LEU A 65 14.56 -7.69 7.71
CA LEU A 65 14.24 -7.53 6.29
C LEU A 65 12.74 -7.36 6.08
N SER A 66 11.92 -8.16 6.76
CA SER A 66 10.46 -8.07 6.65
C SER A 66 9.95 -6.73 7.17
N GLU A 67 10.44 -6.28 8.33
CA GLU A 67 10.07 -4.99 8.93
C GLU A 67 10.64 -3.79 8.17
N SER A 68 11.69 -3.93 7.36
CA SER A 68 12.16 -2.86 6.48
C SER A 68 11.25 -2.69 5.26
N PHE A 69 10.62 -3.79 4.83
CA PHE A 69 9.71 -3.82 3.68
C PHE A 69 8.26 -3.45 4.04
N ASP A 70 7.76 -3.94 5.17
CA ASP A 70 6.42 -3.69 5.68
C ASP A 70 6.45 -3.58 7.21
N LYS A 71 6.15 -2.37 7.72
CA LYS A 71 6.10 -2.07 9.16
C LYS A 71 4.93 -2.73 9.87
N GLU A 72 4.00 -3.31 9.12
CA GLU A 72 2.81 -3.98 9.62
C GLU A 72 2.85 -5.50 9.35
N ALA A 73 4.02 -6.07 9.04
CA ALA A 73 4.17 -7.49 8.81
C ALA A 73 3.66 -8.31 10.00
N ALA A 74 3.02 -9.45 9.73
CA ALA A 74 2.49 -10.35 10.75
C ALA A 74 3.16 -11.72 10.65
N TYR A 75 3.38 -12.36 11.78
CA TYR A 75 4.22 -13.55 11.90
C TYR A 75 3.48 -14.69 12.58
N VAL A 76 3.64 -15.89 12.03
CA VAL A 76 3.28 -17.14 12.68
C VAL A 76 4.53 -18.00 12.81
N VAL A 77 4.91 -18.27 14.04
CA VAL A 77 6.07 -19.09 14.41
C VAL A 77 5.56 -20.46 14.83
N ALA A 78 5.74 -21.44 13.95
CA ALA A 78 5.53 -22.84 14.28
C ALA A 78 6.83 -23.45 14.82
N TYR A 79 6.75 -24.19 15.93
CA TYR A 79 7.93 -24.79 16.57
C TYR A 79 7.67 -26.24 17.01
N LYS A 80 8.72 -27.06 17.00
CA LYS A 80 8.64 -28.46 17.45
C LYS A 80 8.68 -28.63 18.96
N SER A 81 9.60 -27.92 19.61
CA SER A 81 9.92 -28.09 21.03
C SER A 81 9.93 -26.76 21.78
N THR A 82 9.80 -26.82 23.11
CA THR A 82 9.89 -25.63 23.98
C THR A 82 11.24 -24.92 23.83
N ALA A 83 12.33 -25.66 23.61
CA ALA A 83 13.63 -25.07 23.36
C ALA A 83 13.65 -24.28 22.04
N ASP A 84 13.03 -24.80 20.98
CA ASP A 84 12.96 -24.13 19.68
C ASP A 84 12.09 -22.87 19.74
N ARG A 85 11.00 -22.92 20.51
CA ARG A 85 10.18 -21.75 20.85
C ARG A 85 11.02 -20.65 21.51
N GLN A 86 11.77 -20.98 22.54
CA GLN A 86 12.62 -20.01 23.25
C GLN A 86 13.69 -19.40 22.35
N LEU A 87 14.22 -20.16 21.38
CA LEU A 87 15.17 -19.61 20.41
C LEU A 87 14.49 -18.57 19.51
N ALA A 88 13.32 -18.88 18.98
CA ALA A 88 12.55 -17.95 18.17
C ALA A 88 12.16 -16.71 18.98
N GLU A 89 11.62 -16.88 20.19
CA GLU A 89 11.25 -15.76 21.08
C GLU A 89 12.44 -14.82 21.34
N LYS A 90 13.66 -15.34 21.50
CA LYS A 90 14.87 -14.51 21.62
C LYS A 90 15.13 -13.67 20.39
N ALA A 91 15.00 -14.23 19.19
CA ALA A 91 15.16 -13.50 17.93
C ALA A 91 14.10 -12.38 17.77
N PHE A 92 12.87 -12.62 18.21
CA PHE A 92 11.79 -11.62 18.17
C PHE A 92 11.91 -10.54 19.26
N LYS A 93 12.62 -10.80 20.37
CA LYS A 93 12.73 -9.88 21.51
C LYS A 93 13.40 -8.55 21.16
N GLU A 94 14.29 -8.52 20.17
CA GLU A 94 14.97 -7.30 19.73
C GLU A 94 14.02 -6.32 19.01
N PHE A 95 12.83 -6.78 18.63
CA PHE A 95 11.83 -6.02 17.86
C PHE A 95 10.62 -5.68 18.74
N SER A 96 10.78 -4.71 19.63
CA SER A 96 9.74 -4.33 20.62
C SER A 96 8.40 -3.93 19.99
N THR A 97 8.40 -3.41 18.76
CA THR A 97 7.21 -3.05 17.99
C THR A 97 6.32 -4.24 17.63
N LEU A 98 6.85 -5.45 17.66
CA LEU A 98 6.10 -6.69 17.38
C LEU A 98 5.29 -7.20 18.57
N ALA A 99 5.69 -6.80 19.79
CA ALA A 99 5.04 -7.17 21.03
C ALA A 99 3.87 -6.23 21.41
N VAL A 100 3.72 -5.09 20.73
CA VAL A 100 2.65 -4.10 20.99
C VAL A 100 1.29 -4.67 20.56
N THR A 101 0.24 -4.41 21.34
CA THR A 101 -1.12 -4.89 21.08
C THR A 101 -1.73 -4.23 19.83
N PRO A 102 -2.39 -4.99 18.93
CA PRO A 102 -2.48 -6.45 18.92
C PRO A 102 -1.14 -7.07 18.50
N SER A 103 -0.71 -8.13 19.23
CA SER A 103 0.57 -8.77 18.93
C SER A 103 0.61 -9.25 17.49
N ARG A 104 1.65 -8.86 16.77
CA ARG A 104 1.88 -9.25 15.38
C ARG A 104 2.57 -10.61 15.26
N VAL A 105 2.83 -11.30 16.37
CA VAL A 105 3.54 -12.59 16.39
C VAL A 105 2.70 -13.63 17.13
N GLN A 106 2.37 -14.72 16.44
CA GLN A 106 1.66 -15.86 17.00
C GLN A 106 2.57 -17.07 17.08
N TYR A 107 2.57 -17.75 18.21
CA TYR A 107 3.39 -18.94 18.46
C TYR A 107 2.49 -20.17 18.53
N ARG A 108 2.79 -21.20 17.74
CA ARG A 108 2.05 -22.48 17.75
C ARG A 108 3.00 -23.66 17.74
N GLN A 109 2.68 -24.70 18.51
CA GLN A 109 3.46 -25.93 18.47
C GLN A 109 2.97 -26.82 17.33
N GLU A 110 3.89 -27.40 16.55
CA GLU A 110 3.58 -28.28 15.43
C GLU A 110 4.65 -29.39 15.39
N GLN A 111 4.27 -30.61 15.79
CA GLN A 111 5.24 -31.71 16.00
C GLN A 111 5.62 -32.42 14.67
N ASP A 112 4.71 -32.46 13.71
CA ASP A 112 4.84 -33.21 12.45
C ASP A 112 5.70 -32.51 11.38
N MET A 113 6.33 -31.39 11.69
CA MET A 113 7.20 -30.69 10.75
C MET A 113 8.52 -31.44 10.54
N ILE A 114 9.26 -31.15 9.47
CA ILE A 114 10.67 -31.59 9.35
C ILE A 114 11.58 -30.57 10.04
N ALA A 115 11.32 -29.28 9.82
CA ALA A 115 12.05 -28.16 10.43
C ALA A 115 11.83 -28.08 11.94
N ASN A 116 12.80 -27.50 12.66
CA ASN A 116 12.65 -27.20 14.09
C ASN A 116 11.73 -26.00 14.33
N VAL A 117 11.89 -24.97 13.49
CA VAL A 117 11.10 -23.74 13.50
C VAL A 117 10.69 -23.42 12.07
N ARG A 118 9.44 -23.04 11.88
CA ARG A 118 8.93 -22.46 10.63
C ARG A 118 8.38 -21.08 10.94
N ILE A 119 8.91 -20.08 10.24
CA ILE A 119 8.41 -18.70 10.34
C ILE A 119 7.61 -18.42 9.06
N SER A 120 6.32 -18.18 9.24
CA SER A 120 5.46 -17.64 8.18
C SER A 120 5.34 -16.14 8.41
N VAL A 121 5.72 -15.34 7.41
CA VAL A 121 5.57 -13.88 7.45
C VAL A 121 4.56 -13.45 6.39
N ALA A 122 3.55 -12.71 6.84
CA ALA A 122 2.57 -12.04 6.01
C ALA A 122 3.01 -10.59 5.81
N VAL A 123 3.30 -10.20 4.56
CA VAL A 123 3.70 -8.85 4.19
C VAL A 123 2.70 -8.27 3.19
N ARG A 124 2.41 -6.97 3.29
CA ARG A 124 1.63 -6.25 2.29
C ARG A 124 2.54 -5.76 1.17
N GLN A 125 2.08 -5.99 -0.05
CA GLN A 125 2.66 -5.51 -1.29
C GLN A 125 1.82 -4.37 -1.84
N LEU A 126 2.46 -3.49 -2.61
CA LEU A 126 1.81 -2.45 -3.38
C LEU A 126 2.19 -2.63 -4.84
N LYS A 127 1.22 -2.89 -5.69
CA LYS A 127 1.40 -2.88 -7.14
C LYS A 127 0.72 -1.65 -7.71
N THR A 128 1.46 -0.85 -8.47
CA THR A 128 0.90 0.32 -9.15
C THR A 128 0.92 0.12 -10.65
N GLN A 129 -0.10 0.64 -11.33
CA GLN A 129 -0.18 0.69 -12.78
C GLN A 129 -0.47 2.12 -13.20
N ILE A 130 0.30 2.65 -14.15
CA ILE A 130 0.04 3.96 -14.74
C ILE A 130 -1.16 3.82 -15.67
N CYS A 131 -2.18 4.64 -15.47
CA CYS A 131 -3.36 4.67 -16.31
C CYS A 131 -3.09 5.34 -17.64
N GLN A 132 -3.96 5.10 -18.61
CA GLN A 132 -3.93 5.86 -19.84
C GLN A 132 -4.42 7.30 -19.59
N PRO A 133 -3.84 8.30 -20.26
CA PRO A 133 -4.33 9.67 -20.17
C PRO A 133 -5.77 9.75 -20.67
N ALA A 134 -6.59 10.58 -20.03
CA ALA A 134 -7.95 10.85 -20.50
C ALA A 134 -7.90 11.42 -21.91
N GLN A 135 -8.64 10.81 -22.85
CA GLN A 135 -8.76 11.31 -24.22
C GLN A 135 -10.09 12.05 -24.37
N LEU A 136 -10.04 13.23 -24.99
CA LEU A 136 -11.24 13.97 -25.40
C LEU A 136 -12.06 13.11 -26.37
N GLU A 137 -13.39 13.08 -26.19
CA GLU A 137 -14.36 12.35 -27.01
C GLU A 137 -14.32 10.81 -26.94
N GLN A 138 -13.52 10.22 -26.03
CA GLN A 138 -13.57 8.77 -25.77
C GLN A 138 -14.04 8.47 -24.34
N GLU A 139 -14.97 7.53 -24.24
CA GLU A 139 -15.49 7.02 -22.97
C GLU A 139 -14.45 6.08 -22.31
N ILE A 140 -13.25 6.58 -22.02
CA ILE A 140 -12.25 5.80 -21.25
C ILE A 140 -12.53 6.02 -19.76
N ALA A 141 -13.58 5.34 -19.28
CA ALA A 141 -13.82 5.17 -17.86
C ALA A 141 -12.88 4.06 -17.35
N GLN A 142 -11.67 4.40 -16.92
CA GLN A 142 -10.94 3.58 -15.95
C GLN A 142 -11.40 4.08 -14.56
N PRO A 143 -12.47 3.51 -13.97
CA PRO A 143 -13.16 4.08 -12.82
C PRO A 143 -12.29 4.22 -11.57
N ASP A 144 -11.20 3.46 -11.48
CA ASP A 144 -10.32 3.40 -10.31
C ASP A 144 -8.97 4.11 -10.51
N CYS A 145 -8.90 4.99 -11.51
CA CYS A 145 -7.67 5.72 -11.81
C CYS A 145 -7.55 7.02 -11.01
N PHE A 146 -6.64 7.07 -10.02
CA PHE A 146 -6.39 8.26 -9.21
C PHE A 146 -5.25 9.13 -9.78
N VAL A 147 -5.50 10.43 -9.94
CA VAL A 147 -4.60 11.34 -10.67
C VAL A 147 -3.34 11.76 -9.87
N GLU A 148 -3.32 11.52 -8.56
CA GLU A 148 -2.20 11.90 -7.69
C GLU A 148 -1.19 10.76 -7.44
N THR A 149 -0.48 10.36 -8.50
CA THR A 149 0.42 9.18 -8.50
C THR A 149 1.70 9.32 -7.69
N MET A 150 2.12 10.54 -7.39
CA MET A 150 3.34 10.78 -6.59
C MET A 150 3.20 10.31 -5.14
N ARG A 151 1.97 10.26 -4.59
CA ARG A 151 1.72 9.80 -3.21
C ARG A 151 1.86 8.29 -3.03
N LEU A 152 1.88 7.52 -4.12
CA LEU A 152 1.90 6.05 -4.10
C LEU A 152 3.32 5.46 -4.21
N LYS A 153 4.35 6.28 -4.44
CA LYS A 153 5.74 5.80 -4.61
C LYS A 153 6.47 5.50 -3.30
N GLN A 154 6.06 6.11 -2.18
CA GLN A 154 6.69 5.93 -0.87
C GLN A 154 5.62 5.80 0.22
N VAL A 155 5.07 4.59 0.35
CA VAL A 155 3.98 4.31 1.28
C VAL A 155 4.50 3.46 2.44
N ALA A 156 4.62 4.08 3.60
CA ALA A 156 5.08 3.41 4.81
C ALA A 156 4.04 2.43 5.39
N TYR A 157 2.75 2.78 5.31
CA TYR A 157 1.63 1.99 5.83
C TYR A 157 0.67 1.67 4.69
N LYS A 158 0.87 0.51 4.05
CA LYS A 158 0.12 0.11 2.87
C LYS A 158 -1.35 -0.18 3.19
N SER A 159 -1.67 -0.54 4.44
CA SER A 159 -3.05 -0.71 4.92
C SER A 159 -3.91 0.54 4.73
N ARG A 160 -3.33 1.74 4.79
CA ARG A 160 -4.04 3.02 4.72
C ARG A 160 -4.37 3.50 3.31
N LEU A 161 -3.94 2.77 2.28
CA LEU A 161 -4.28 3.08 0.89
C LEU A 161 -5.64 2.51 0.47
N VAL A 162 -6.18 1.58 1.25
CA VAL A 162 -7.52 1.03 1.02
C VAL A 162 -8.51 2.03 1.61
N GLY A 163 -9.31 2.69 0.77
CA GLY A 163 -10.48 3.42 1.25
C GLY A 163 -11.45 2.42 1.87
N GLU A 164 -11.89 2.68 3.10
CA GLU A 164 -13.02 1.96 3.71
C GLU A 164 -14.33 2.27 2.98
#